data_AF-A0A800GA76-F1
#
_entry.id   AF-A0A800GA76-F1
#
_cell.length_a   1.000
_cell.length_b   1.000
_cell.length_c   1.000
_cell.angle_alpha   90.00
_cell.angle_beta   90.00
_cell.angle_gamma   90.00
#
_symmetry.space_group_name_H-M   'P 1'
#
loop_
_entity.id
_entity.type
_entity.pdbx_description
1 polymer ?
#
loop_
_entity_poly.entity_id
_entity_poly.type
_entity_poly.pdbx_seq_one_letter_code
_entity_poly.pdbx_strand_id
1 'polypeptide(L)' 'MVIVEGTLEAVLGDEVVTLGPGDTVLAPAGVKHGFVNRSESKATLLASFPKTSFQRLTAD' A
#
# COMPACT_ATOMS: atom_id res chain seq x y z
N MET A 1 -6.12 -0.15 -3.16
CA MET A 1 -5.76 0.64 -1.97
C MET A 1 -5.67 2.08 -2.41
N VAL A 2 -6.22 3.02 -1.66
CA VAL A 2 -6.22 4.46 -2.00
C VAL A 2 -5.55 5.24 -0.88
N ILE A 3 -4.66 6.16 -1.24
CA ILE A 3 -4.05 7.09 -0.29
C ILE A 3 -5.08 8.17 0.04
N VAL A 4 -5.37 8.35 1.31
CA VAL A 4 -6.38 9.31 1.79
C VAL A 4 -5.70 10.59 2.29
N GLU A 5 -4.56 10.45 2.95
CA GLU A 5 -3.85 11.56 3.60
C GLU A 5 -2.34 11.29 3.57
N GLY A 6 -1.55 12.35 3.44
CA GLY A 6 -0.09 12.28 3.52
C GLY A 6 0.56 11.64 2.29
N THR A 7 1.84 11.32 2.43
CA THR A 7 2.68 10.75 1.38
C THR A 7 3.23 9.41 1.83
N LEU A 8 3.14 8.40 0.98
CA LEU A 8 3.62 7.05 1.26
C LEU A 8 4.53 6.56 0.15
N GLU A 9 5.64 5.93 0.52
CA GLU A 9 6.44 5.12 -0.39
C GLU A 9 5.79 3.73 -0.46
N ALA A 10 5.33 3.34 -1.65
CA ALA A 10 4.74 2.03 -1.89
C ALA A 10 5.75 1.12 -2.58
N VAL A 11 5.87 -0.11 -2.07
CA VAL A 11 6.55 -1.22 -2.73
C VAL A 11 5.50 -2.05 -3.46
N LEU A 12 5.72 -2.36 -4.74
CA LEU A 12 4.87 -3.26 -5.54
C LEU A 12 5.77 -4.12 -6.45
N GLY A 13 5.96 -5.39 -6.08
CA GLY A 13 6.95 -6.24 -6.74
C GLY A 13 8.34 -5.63 -6.58
N ASP A 14 8.96 -5.29 -7.70
CA ASP A 14 10.29 -4.67 -7.79
C ASP A 14 10.24 -3.13 -7.86
N GLU A 15 9.03 -2.56 -7.91
CA GLU A 15 8.86 -1.12 -8.00
C GLU A 15 8.74 -0.48 -6.63
N VAL A 16 9.36 0.70 -6.50
CA VAL A 16 9.20 1.61 -5.36
C VAL A 16 8.73 2.95 -5.91
N VAL A 17 7.55 3.39 -5.48
CA VAL A 17 6.91 4.61 -5.98
C VAL A 17 6.40 5.47 -4.82
N THR A 18 6.57 6.79 -4.93
CA THR A 18 5.98 7.75 -3.99
C THR A 18 4.57 8.11 -4.42
N LEU A 19 3.62 7.99 -3.50
CA LEU A 19 2.20 8.21 -3.73
C LEU A 19 1.65 9.29 -2.80
N GLY A 20 0.74 10.10 -3.32
CA GLY A 20 -0.01 11.13 -2.59
C GLY A 20 -1.51 10.87 -2.56
N PRO A 21 -2.30 11.75 -1.91
CA PRO A 21 -3.74 11.57 -1.78
C PRO A 21 -4.44 11.44 -3.14
N GLY A 22 -5.33 10.45 -3.26
CA GLY A 22 -6.04 10.13 -4.49
C GLY A 22 -5.34 9.08 -5.36
N ASP A 23 -4.03 8.88 -5.20
CA ASP A 23 -3.33 7.81 -5.91
C ASP A 23 -3.81 6.43 -5.44
N THR A 24 -3.79 5.47 -6.35
CA THR A 24 -4.27 4.11 -6.10
C THR A 24 -3.24 3.05 -6.44
N VAL A 25 -3.19 2.01 -5.61
CA VAL A 25 -2.39 0.80 -5.81
C VAL A 25 -3.32 -0.40 -5.89
N LEU A 26 -3.20 -1.16 -6.97
CA LEU A 26 -3.72 -2.52 -7.05
C LEU A 26 -2.58 -3.49 -6.74
N ALA A 27 -2.68 -4.21 -5.62
CA ALA A 27 -1.71 -5.23 -5.25
C ALA A 27 -2.30 -6.63 -5.53
N PRO A 28 -1.81 -7.35 -6.57
CA PRO A 28 -2.29 -8.69 -6.85
C PRO A 28 -1.93 -9.69 -5.75
N ALA A 29 -2.73 -10.75 -5.63
CA ALA A 29 -2.44 -11.84 -4.70
C ALA A 29 -1.08 -12.50 -5.03
N GLY A 30 -0.27 -12.76 -4.01
CA GLY A 30 1.07 -13.35 -4.17
C GLY A 30 2.16 -12.36 -4.59
N VAL A 31 1.82 -11.11 -4.94
CA VAL A 31 2.81 -10.08 -5.25
C VAL A 31 3.22 -9.37 -3.97
N LYS A 32 4.53 -9.25 -3.72
CA LYS A 32 5.07 -8.50 -2.58
C LYS A 32 4.64 -7.04 -2.67
N HIS A 33 4.07 -6.51 -1.59
CA HIS A 33 3.69 -5.11 -1.51
C HIS A 33 3.73 -4.59 -0.08
N GLY A 34 3.89 -3.29 0.07
CA GLY A 34 3.93 -2.62 1.36
C GLY A 34 3.94 -1.11 1.23
N PHE A 35 3.74 -0.42 2.35
CA PHE A 35 3.78 1.04 2.41
C PHE A 35 4.70 1.46 3.56
N VAL A 36 5.52 2.47 3.30
CA VAL A 36 6.38 3.09 4.31
C VAL A 36 6.07 4.58 4.36
N ASN A 37 5.73 5.07 5.54
CA ASN A 37 5.69 6.50 5.79
C ASN A 37 7.10 6.96 6.18
N ARG A 38 7.76 7.70 5.29
CA ARG A 38 9.10 8.29 5.51
C ARG A 38 9.03 9.70 6.09
N SER A 39 7.83 10.27 6.22
CA SER A 39 7.64 11.63 6.72
C SER A 39 7.44 11.64 8.24
N GLU A 40 7.59 12.82 8.84
CA GLU A 40 7.23 13.08 10.24
C GLU A 40 5.73 13.38 10.42
N SER A 41 4.97 13.43 9.32
CA SER A 41 3.55 13.73 9.31
C SER A 41 2.71 12.46 9.23
N LYS A 42 1.45 12.56 9.67
CA LYS A 42 0.48 11.47 9.54
C LYS A 42 0.22 11.14 8.07
N ALA A 43 0.10 9.84 7.77
CA ALA A 43 -0.40 9.35 6.50
C ALA A 43 -1.46 8.27 6.73
N THR A 44 -2.47 8.22 5.86
CA THR A 44 -3.60 7.30 5.97
C THR A 44 -3.90 6.69 4.60
N LEU A 45 -4.18 5.39 4.55
CA LEU A 45 -4.66 4.71 3.35
C LEU A 45 -5.90 3.87 3.68
N LEU A 46 -6.76 3.66 2.68
CA LEU A 46 -7.86 2.70 2.74
C LEU A 46 -7.51 1.48 1.86
N ALA A 47 -7.53 0.31 2.49
CA ALA A 47 -7.36 -0.97 1.82
C ALA A 47 -8.69 -1.72 1.75
N SER A 48 -8.93 -2.38 0.63
CA SER A 48 -10.09 -3.24 0.42
C SER A 48 -9.64 -4.49 -0.30
N PHE A 49 -10.09 -5.65 0.18
CA PHE A 49 -9.82 -6.95 -0.41
C PHE A 49 -11.15 -7.53 -0.92
N PRO A 50 -11.19 -8.17 -2.10
CA PRO A 50 -12.40 -8.79 -2.62
C PRO A 50 -12.67 -10.15 -1.95
N LYS A 51 -12.45 -10.25 -0.63
CA LYS A 51 -12.66 -11.44 0.21
C LYS A 51 -13.08 -11.01 1.61
N THR A 52 -13.94 -11.79 2.24
CA THR A 52 -14.39 -11.58 3.63
C THR A 52 -13.37 -12.07 4.66
N SER A 53 -12.45 -12.95 4.26
CA SER A 53 -11.28 -13.34 5.04
C SER A 53 -10.01 -13.00 4.29
N PHE A 54 -9.02 -12.47 5.00
CA PHE A 54 -7.71 -12.15 4.45
C PHE A 54 -6.62 -12.52 5.46
N GLN A 55 -5.43 -12.80 4.94
CA GLN A 55 -4.25 -13.13 5.73
C GLN A 55 -3.11 -12.26 5.25
N ARG A 56 -2.27 -11.83 6.20
CA ARG A 56 -0.97 -11.26 5.87
C ARG A 56 0.01 -12.42 5.74
N LEU A 57 0.58 -12.56 4.55
CA LEU A 57 1.67 -13.48 4.29
C LEU A 57 2.98 -12.69 4.35
N THR A 58 4.02 -13.29 4.91
CA THR A 58 5.39 -12.84 4.68
C THR A 58 5.78 -13.29 3.28
N ALA A 59 6.17 -12.35 2.42
CA ALA A 59 6.84 -12.69 1.17
C ALA A 59 8.27 -13.12 1.49
N ASP A 60 8.76 -14.15 0.79
CA ASP A 60 10.15 -14.62 0.87
C ASP A 60 11.16 -13.53 0.43
#